data_AF-A0A968JXY0-F1
#
_entry.id   AF-A0A968JXY0-F1
#
_cell.length_a   1.000
_cell.length_b   1.000
_cell.length_c   1.000
_cell.angle_alpha   90.00
_cell.angle_beta   90.00
_cell.angle_gamma   90.00
#
_symmetry.space_group_name_H-M   'P 1'
#
loop_
_entity.id
_entity.type
_entity.pdbx_description
1 polymer ?
#
loop_
_entity_poly.entity_id
_entity_poly.type
_entity_poly.pdbx_seq_one_letter_code
_entity_poly.pdbx_strand_id
1 'polypeptide(L)' 'PQGLDFRFEILDLAGSVIYTKQITADDKIDFSSFAEGVYMVRIFDGKEISIQKIIK' A
#
# COMPACT_ATOMS: atom_id res chain seq x y z
N PRO A 1 -0.80 14.58 19.33
CA PRO A 1 -1.09 14.05 17.98
C PRO A 1 -0.38 12.70 17.79
N GLN A 2 -1.05 11.61 18.19
CA GLN A 2 -0.60 10.26 17.84
C GLN A 2 -1.14 10.01 16.42
N GLY A 3 -0.27 10.12 15.42
CA GLY A 3 -0.63 9.68 14.07
C GLY A 3 -0.96 8.20 14.13
N LEU A 4 -2.10 7.80 13.57
CA LEU A 4 -2.39 6.39 13.40
C LEU A 4 -1.36 5.86 12.39
N ASP A 5 -0.47 4.98 12.84
CA ASP A 5 0.49 4.30 11.96
C ASP A 5 -0.27 3.21 11.20
N PHE A 6 -0.39 3.36 9.88
CA PHE A 6 -1.00 2.38 8.99
C PHE A 6 0.09 1.51 8.36
N ARG A 7 -0.18 0.22 8.20
CA ARG A 7 0.65 -0.66 7.38
C ARG A 7 0.18 -0.61 5.94
N PHE A 8 1.03 -0.10 5.07
CA PHE A 8 0.84 -0.08 3.63
C PHE A 8 1.58 -1.26 2.98
N GLU A 9 0.92 -1.97 2.07
CA GLU A 9 1.50 -3.05 1.29
C GLU A 9 1.15 -2.91 -0.19
N ILE A 10 2.10 -3.21 -1.06
CA ILE A 10 1.86 -3.41 -2.49
C ILE A 10 2.01 -4.88 -2.78
N LEU A 11 1.03 -5.43 -3.49
CA LEU A 11 0.96 -6.82 -3.88
C LEU A 11 0.96 -6.92 -5.41
N ASP A 12 1.64 -7.93 -5.93
CA ASP A 12 1.52 -8.32 -7.33
C ASP A 12 0.18 -9.03 -7.61
N LEU A 13 -0.07 -9.39 -8.88
CA LEU A 13 -1.29 -10.10 -9.29
C LEU A 13 -1.42 -11.51 -8.71
N ALA A 14 -0.32 -12.12 -8.27
CA ALA A 14 -0.35 -13.41 -7.57
C ALA A 14 -0.69 -13.25 -6.08
N GLY A 15 -0.83 -12.01 -5.59
CA GLY A 15 -1.07 -11.71 -4.19
C GLY A 15 0.19 -11.74 -3.32
N SER A 16 1.38 -11.72 -3.93
CA SER A 16 2.64 -11.65 -3.19
C SER A 16 2.93 -10.22 -2.78
N VAL A 17 3.25 -9.98 -1.50
CA VAL A 17 3.68 -8.66 -1.03
C VAL A 17 5.08 -8.36 -1.57
N ILE A 18 5.18 -7.33 -2.40
CA ILE A 18 6.44 -6.86 -3.02
C ILE A 18 6.99 -5.59 -2.36
N TYR A 19 6.17 -4.92 -1.55
CA TYR A 19 6.56 -3.72 -0.80
C TYR A 19 5.75 -3.61 0.48
N THR A 20 6.39 -3.20 1.58
CA THR A 20 5.69 -2.82 2.81
C THR A 20 6.30 -1.57 3.43
N LYS A 21 5.45 -0.71 4.00
CA LYS A 21 5.88 0.51 4.69
C LYS A 21 4.86 0.88 5.77
N GLN A 22 5.35 1.39 6.90
CA GLN A 22 4.50 2.10 7.86
C GLN A 22 4.30 3.53 7.37
N ILE A 23 3.05 3.97 7.29
CA ILE A 23 2.65 5.27 6.76
C ILE A 23 1.70 5.96 7.74
N THR A 24 1.63 7.28 7.64
CA THR A 24 0.59 8.11 8.26
C THR A 24 -0.47 8.49 7.23
N ALA A 25 -1.58 9.07 7.67
CA ALA A 25 -2.69 9.45 6.78
C ALA A 25 -2.28 10.42 5.64
N ASP A 26 -1.25 11.22 5.86
CA ASP A 26 -0.80 12.26 4.92
C ASP A 26 0.39 11.81 4.04
N ASP A 27 0.89 10.59 4.22
CA ASP A 27 2.04 10.09 3.47
C ASP A 27 1.70 9.88 2.00
N LYS A 28 2.64 10.29 1.15
CA LYS A 28 2.60 10.03 -0.30
C LYS A 28 3.52 8.88 -0.64
N ILE A 29 3.03 7.95 -1.45
CA ILE A 29 3.79 6.80 -1.93
C ILE A 29 4.14 7.04 -3.39
N ASP A 30 5.45 7.04 -3.68
CA ASP A 30 5.94 7.12 -5.05
C ASP A 30 5.96 5.73 -5.69
N PHE A 31 5.24 5.58 -6.79
CA PHE A 31 5.16 4.36 -7.59
C PHE A 31 6.08 4.39 -8.82
N SER A 32 6.85 5.47 -9.03
CA SER A 32 7.66 5.69 -10.24
C SER A 32 8.68 4.59 -10.52
N SER A 33 9.19 3.90 -9.49
CA SER A 33 10.19 2.84 -9.61
C SER A 33 9.63 1.44 -9.94
N PHE A 34 8.32 1.24 -9.85
CA PHE A 34 7.68 -0.04 -10.19
C PHE A 34 7.57 -0.19 -11.71
N ALA A 35 7.56 -1.42 -12.23
CA ALA A 35 7.28 -1.63 -13.65
C ALA A 35 5.83 -1.26 -13.99
N GLU A 36 5.55 -1.03 -15.28
CA GLU A 36 4.17 -0.88 -15.76
C GLU A 36 3.39 -2.18 -15.50
N GLY A 37 2.15 -2.06 -15.02
CA GLY A 37 1.39 -3.23 -14.64
C GLY A 37 0.27 -2.98 -13.63
N VAL A 38 -0.40 -4.07 -13.25
CA VAL A 38 -1.50 -4.04 -12.29
C VAL A 38 -1.00 -4.50 -10.92
N TYR A 39 -1.32 -3.69 -9.91
CA TYR A 39 -0.96 -3.95 -8.52
C TYR A 39 -2.18 -3.86 -7.63
N MET A 40 -2.16 -4.58 -6.51
CA MET A 40 -3.09 -4.35 -5.42
C MET A 40 -2.38 -3.63 -4.29
N VAL A 41 -3.02 -2.62 -3.73
CA VAL A 41 -2.57 -1.93 -2.53
C VAL A 41 -3.45 -2.33 -1.38
N ARG A 42 -2.82 -2.63 -0.25
CA ARG A 42 -3.49 -2.91 1.02
C ARG A 42 -3.05 -1.90 2.06
N ILE A 43 -4.01 -1.33 2.77
CA ILE A 43 -3.77 -0.45 3.92
C ILE A 43 -4.46 -1.06 5.14
N PHE A 44 -3.71 -1.25 6.22
CA PHE A 44 -4.21 -1.80 7.47
C PHE A 44 -3.99 -0.80 8.61
N ASP A 45 -5.04 -0.48 9.34
CA ASP A 45 -5.02 0.50 10.44
C ASP A 45 -4.99 -0.16 11.84
N GLY A 46 -4.84 -1.49 11.89
CA GLY A 46 -4.95 -2.29 13.11
C GLY A 46 -6.30 -2.96 13.31
N LYS A 47 -7.35 -2.54 12.59
CA LYS A 47 -8.72 -3.07 12.69
C LYS A 47 -9.31 -3.45 11.33
N GLU A 48 -9.14 -2.57 10.35
CA GLU A 48 -9.75 -2.68 9.03
C GLU A 48 -8.68 -2.77 7.94
N ILE A 49 -9.02 -3.49 6.88
CA ILE A 49 -8.19 -3.61 5.69
C ILE A 49 -8.91 -2.90 4.54
N SER A 50 -8.28 -1.88 3.98
CA SER A 50 -8.69 -1.29 2.71
C SER A 50 -7.85 -1.87 1.58
N ILE A 51 -8.49 -2.27 0.49
CA ILE A 51 -7.81 -2.82 -0.70
C ILE A 51 -8.20 -1.99 -1.92
N GLN A 52 -7.21 -1.58 -2.69
CA GLN A 52 -7.42 -0.86 -3.95
C GLN A 52 -6.58 -1.46 -5.07
N LYS A 53 -7.10 -1.40 -6.29
CA LYS A 53 -6.36 -1.77 -7.50
C LYS A 53 -5.72 -0.52 -8.10
N ILE A 54 -4.44 -0.62 -8.42
CA ILE A 54 -3.71 0.42 -9.14
C ILE A 54 -3.24 -0.16 -10.48
N ILE A 55 -3.40 0.63 -11.52
CA ILE A 55 -2.81 0.37 -12.83
C ILE A 55 -1.76 1.45 -12.99
N LYS A 56 -0.51 1.02 -13.10
CA LYS A 56 0.57 1.89 -13.53
C LYS A 56 0.65 1.81 -15.04
#